data_AF-A0A2D4KSZ2-F1
#
_entry.id   AF-A0A2D4KSZ2-F1
#
_cell.length_a   1.000
_cell.length_b   1.000
_cell.length_c   1.000
_cell.angle_alpha   90.00
_cell.angle_beta   90.00
_cell.angle_gamma   90.00
#
_symmetry.space_group_name_H-M   'P 1'
#
loop_
_entity.id
_entity.type
_entity.pdbx_description
1 polymer ?
#
loop_
_entity_poly.entity_id
_entity_poly.type
_entity_poly.pdbx_seq_one_letter_code
_entity_poly.pdbx_strand_id
1 'polypeptide(L)'
;MTELQGLVERLEKAVGRLEMVSRGPGVHGSHGDSPPKGIAEFVQAFDELLAGPVAAYMKISREIGSEVQKHAEMVHAGLMTERTLLVTASQCQQPIASNFSVVLKPISDQIQVVQNFREKNRGSKFFNHLSTVSE
;
A
#
# COMPACT_ATOMS: atom_id res chain seq x y z
N MET A 1 5.63 -33.09 -26.75
CA MET A 1 6.23 -31.88 -27.36
C MET A 1 5.18 -30.94 -27.96
N THR A 2 4.12 -31.46 -28.57
CA THR A 2 2.98 -30.69 -29.12
C THR A 2 2.17 -29.91 -28.08
N GLU A 3 1.95 -30.47 -26.89
CA GLU A 3 1.24 -29.79 -25.79
C GLU A 3 1.97 -28.52 -25.31
N LEU A 4 3.30 -28.56 -25.25
CA LEU A 4 4.11 -27.42 -24.81
C LEU A 4 4.10 -26.29 -25.85
N GLN A 5 4.13 -26.62 -27.14
CA GLN A 5 4.00 -25.64 -28.22
C GLN A 5 2.63 -24.96 -28.19
N GLY A 6 1.55 -25.71 -27.96
CA GLY A 6 0.20 -25.13 -27.83
C GLY A 6 0.05 -24.20 -26.62
N LEU A 7 0.77 -24.48 -25.52
CA LEU A 7 0.80 -23.58 -24.35
C LEU A 7 1.53 -22.27 -24.65
N VAL A 8 2.68 -22.35 -25.33
CA VAL A 8 3.50 -21.19 -25.69
C VAL A 8 2.72 -20.26 -26.63
N GLU A 9 2.06 -20.80 -27.65
CA GLU A 9 1.27 -20.00 -28.60
C GLU A 9 0.10 -19.27 -27.92
N ARG A 10 -0.57 -19.93 -26.96
CA ARG A 10 -1.62 -19.31 -26.15
C ARG A 10 -1.10 -18.19 -25.26
N LEU A 11 0.09 -18.38 -24.67
CA LEU A 11 0.77 -17.37 -23.86
C LEU A 11 1.17 -16.16 -24.70
N GLU A 12 1.79 -16.38 -25.87
CA GLU A 12 2.15 -15.31 -26.80
C GLU A 12 0.93 -14.50 -27.24
N LYS A 13 -0.20 -15.17 -27.53
CA LYS A 13 -1.45 -14.50 -27.87
C LYS A 13 -2.04 -13.71 -26.71
N ALA A 14 -1.94 -14.21 -25.48
CA ALA A 14 -2.40 -13.49 -24.30
C ALA A 14 -1.53 -12.25 -24.02
N VAL A 15 -0.21 -12.37 -24.18
CA VAL A 15 0.75 -11.28 -24.05
C VAL A 15 0.50 -10.20 -25.10
N GLY A 16 0.34 -10.57 -26.38
CA GLY A 16 0.07 -9.59 -27.44
C GLY A 16 -1.25 -8.80 -27.22
N ARG A 17 -2.29 -9.46 -26.72
CA ARG A 17 -3.55 -8.78 -26.34
C ARG A 17 -3.36 -7.83 -25.17
N LEU A 18 -2.55 -8.21 -24.18
CA LEU A 18 -2.25 -7.37 -23.02
C LEU A 18 -1.43 -6.13 -23.41
N GLU A 19 -0.47 -6.28 -24.31
CA GLU A 19 0.34 -5.19 -24.84
C GLU A 19 -0.50 -4.17 -25.64
N MET A 20 -1.46 -4.65 -26.44
CA MET A 20 -2.39 -3.79 -27.17
C MET A 20 -3.30 -2.98 -26.22
N VAL A 21 -3.78 -3.61 -25.14
CA VAL A 21 -4.62 -2.90 -24.14
C VAL A 21 -3.81 -1.87 -23.36
N SER A 22 -2.53 -2.13 -23.09
CA SER A 22 -1.62 -1.17 -22.44
C SER A 22 -1.30 0.05 -23.34
N ARG A 23 -1.38 -0.13 -24.67
CA ARG A 23 -1.19 0.89 -25.70
C ARG A 23 -2.54 1.35 -26.29
N GLY A 24 -3.41 1.94 -25.46
CA GLY A 24 -4.67 2.51 -25.93
C GLY A 24 -4.50 3.54 -27.07
N PRO A 25 -5.53 3.76 -27.92
CA PRO A 25 -5.46 4.63 -29.08
C PRO A 25 -5.46 6.10 -28.63
N GLY A 26 -4.39 6.83 -28.93
CA GLY A 26 -4.35 8.28 -28.75
C GLY A 26 -4.99 9.00 -29.95
N VAL A 27 -5.85 10.00 -29.69
CA VAL A 27 -6.17 11.07 -30.65
C VAL A 27 -6.36 12.40 -29.90
N HIS A 28 -5.77 13.45 -30.48
CA HIS A 28 -5.64 14.84 -30.05
C HIS A 28 -6.94 15.62 -29.72
N GLY A 29 -6.85 16.49 -28.71
CA GLY A 29 -7.77 17.58 -28.42
C GLY A 29 -7.29 18.43 -27.24
N SER A 30 -7.32 19.75 -27.40
CA SER A 30 -6.70 20.81 -26.59
C SER A 30 -7.08 20.89 -25.09
N HIS A 31 -6.09 21.30 -24.27
CA HIS A 31 -6.18 21.92 -22.93
C HIS A 31 -6.78 21.11 -21.77
N GLY A 32 -5.90 20.68 -20.86
CA GLY A 32 -6.24 20.20 -19.52
C GLY A 32 -5.26 19.13 -19.06
N ASP A 33 -4.20 19.59 -18.41
CA ASP A 33 -3.21 18.85 -17.60
C ASP A 33 -3.62 17.40 -17.26
N SER A 34 -3.34 16.46 -18.16
CA SER A 34 -3.47 15.03 -17.85
C SER A 34 -2.18 14.63 -17.15
N PRO A 35 -2.22 14.16 -15.88
CA PRO A 35 -1.02 13.73 -15.20
C PRO A 35 -0.38 12.61 -16.02
N PRO A 36 0.95 12.42 -15.93
CA PRO A 36 1.64 11.35 -16.65
C PRO A 36 0.95 10.02 -16.34
N LYS A 37 1.00 9.02 -17.24
CA LYS A 37 0.62 7.62 -16.94
C LYS A 37 1.25 7.24 -15.59
N GLY A 38 0.48 7.37 -14.53
CA GLY A 38 1.01 7.79 -13.25
C GLY A 38 0.08 7.37 -12.16
N ILE A 39 0.65 7.28 -10.98
CA ILE A 39 0.05 6.81 -9.73
C ILE A 39 -1.44 7.20 -9.67
N ALA A 40 -2.34 6.24 -9.41
CA ALA A 40 -3.78 6.50 -9.40
C ALA A 40 -4.15 7.61 -8.40
N GLU A 41 -5.20 8.37 -8.70
CA GLU A 41 -5.61 9.56 -7.92
C GLU A 41 -5.76 9.26 -6.43
N PHE A 42 -6.37 8.13 -6.07
CA PHE A 42 -6.54 7.73 -4.67
C PHE A 42 -5.21 7.36 -3.98
N VAL A 43 -4.20 6.92 -4.74
CA VAL A 43 -2.85 6.69 -4.21
C VAL A 43 -2.15 8.05 -4.01
N GLN A 44 -2.33 9.00 -4.93
CA GLN A 44 -1.80 10.36 -4.76
C GLN A 44 -2.42 11.07 -3.54
N ALA A 45 -3.73 10.95 -3.36
CA ALA A 45 -4.42 11.47 -2.17
C ALA A 45 -3.90 10.82 -0.88
N PHE A 46 -3.58 9.51 -0.91
CA PHE A 46 -2.93 8.85 0.22
C PHE A 46 -1.51 9.37 0.46
N ASP A 47 -0.75 9.67 -0.59
CA ASP A 47 0.58 10.28 -0.49
C ASP A 47 0.54 11.67 0.15
N GLU A 48 -0.51 12.45 -0.10
CA GLU A 48 -0.73 13.74 0.58
C GLU A 48 -0.98 13.56 2.09
N LEU A 49 -1.70 12.51 2.49
CA LEU A 49 -1.88 12.17 3.91
C LEU A 49 -0.54 11.75 4.56
N LEU A 50 0.28 10.98 3.84
CA LEU A 50 1.62 10.60 4.28
C LEU A 50 2.53 11.82 4.45
N ALA A 51 2.52 12.73 3.49
CA ALA A 51 3.35 13.94 3.48
C ALA A 51 2.87 15.03 4.46
N GLY A 52 1.57 15.04 4.80
CA GLY A 52 0.97 16.01 5.72
C GLY A 52 0.87 15.49 7.15
N PRO A 53 -0.31 15.04 7.60
CA PRO A 53 -0.55 14.68 8.99
C PRO A 53 0.36 13.56 9.51
N VAL A 54 0.70 12.56 8.68
CA VAL A 54 1.59 11.47 9.10
C VAL A 54 3.02 11.98 9.30
N ALA A 55 3.53 12.84 8.42
CA ALA A 55 4.83 13.47 8.61
C ALA A 55 4.89 14.31 9.90
N ALA A 56 3.82 15.03 10.22
CA ALA A 56 3.71 15.77 11.48
C ALA A 56 3.69 14.83 12.71
N TYR A 57 2.92 13.75 12.66
CA TYR A 57 2.91 12.69 13.68
C TYR A 57 4.30 12.08 13.90
N MET A 58 5.01 11.77 12.81
CA MET A 58 6.37 11.22 12.86
C MET A 58 7.37 12.20 13.47
N LYS A 59 7.27 13.49 13.11
CA LYS A 59 8.12 14.55 13.66
C LYS A 59 7.92 14.67 15.17
N ILE A 60 6.69 14.81 15.64
CA ILE A 60 6.37 14.95 17.07
C ILE A 60 6.78 13.70 17.84
N SER A 61 6.53 12.50 17.28
CA SER A 61 6.92 11.24 17.92
C SER A 61 8.45 11.13 18.10
N ARG A 62 9.23 11.66 17.14
CA ARG A 62 10.69 11.74 17.25
C ARG A 62 11.14 12.76 18.30
N GLU A 63 10.46 13.90 18.42
CA GLU A 63 10.74 14.89 19.47
C GLU A 63 10.49 14.32 20.88
N ILE A 64 9.49 13.45 21.04
CA ILE A 64 9.23 12.73 22.30
C ILE A 64 10.26 11.61 22.55
N GLY A 65 10.61 10.86 21.50
CA GLY A 65 11.60 9.78 21.56
C GLY A 65 11.09 8.50 22.25
N SER A 66 12.04 7.66 22.67
CA SER A 66 11.80 6.42 23.42
C SER A 66 10.80 5.47 22.74
N GLU A 67 9.85 4.90 23.48
CA GLU A 67 8.83 3.98 22.97
C GLU A 67 7.87 4.68 21.99
N VAL A 68 7.61 5.98 22.16
CA VAL A 68 6.69 6.73 21.27
C VAL A 68 7.25 6.81 19.86
N GLN A 69 8.54 7.15 19.71
CA GLN A 69 9.19 7.15 18.41
C GLN A 69 9.17 5.75 17.77
N LYS A 70 9.55 4.71 18.52
CA LYS A 70 9.57 3.33 18.00
C LYS A 70 8.19 2.87 17.55
N HIS A 71 7.14 3.22 18.29
CA HIS A 71 5.77 2.87 17.95
C HIS A 71 5.31 3.59 16.68
N ALA A 72 5.67 4.87 16.53
CA ALA A 72 5.39 5.65 15.33
C ALA A 72 6.07 5.08 14.08
N GLU A 73 7.31 4.60 14.19
CA GLU A 73 8.00 3.90 13.10
C GLU A 73 7.25 2.63 12.65
N MET A 74 6.65 1.89 13.59
CA MET A 74 5.82 0.71 13.27
C MET A 74 4.51 1.10 12.58
N VAL A 75 3.85 2.17 13.02
CA VAL A 75 2.66 2.74 12.35
C VAL A 75 3.00 3.18 10.94
N HIS A 76 4.11 3.89 10.75
CA HIS A 76 4.56 4.33 9.43
C HIS A 76 4.79 3.13 8.49
N ALA A 77 5.42 2.06 8.97
CA ALA A 77 5.56 0.83 8.18
C ALA A 77 4.18 0.20 7.82
N GLY A 78 3.17 0.31 8.69
CA GLY A 78 1.78 -0.05 8.39
C GLY A 78 1.19 0.77 7.26
N LEU A 79 1.34 2.08 7.32
CA LEU A 79 0.84 3.00 6.30
C LEU A 79 1.55 2.81 4.95
N MET A 80 2.85 2.50 4.94
CA MET A 80 3.57 2.16 3.70
C MET A 80 3.10 0.82 3.10
N THR A 81 2.71 -0.13 3.96
CA THR A 81 2.10 -1.39 3.52
C THR A 81 0.72 -1.13 2.91
N GLU A 82 -0.09 -0.27 3.52
CA GLU A 82 -1.38 0.17 2.98
C GLU A 82 -1.23 0.88 1.63
N ARG A 83 -0.25 1.78 1.51
CA ARG A 83 0.09 2.42 0.22
C ARG A 83 0.38 1.38 -0.87
N THR A 84 1.13 0.34 -0.53
CA THR A 84 1.46 -0.75 -1.47
C THR A 84 0.21 -1.53 -1.88
N LEU A 85 -0.71 -1.76 -0.95
CA LEU A 85 -2.01 -2.35 -1.24
C LEU A 85 -2.84 -1.47 -2.19
N LEU A 86 -2.89 -0.16 -1.95
CA LEU A 86 -3.58 0.80 -2.82
C LEU A 86 -2.99 0.82 -4.24
N VAL A 87 -1.66 0.84 -4.37
CA VAL A 87 -1.00 0.73 -5.68
C VAL A 87 -1.40 -0.57 -6.38
N THR A 88 -1.41 -1.70 -5.65
CA THR A 88 -1.83 -2.99 -6.19
C THR A 88 -3.28 -2.94 -6.66
N ALA A 89 -4.18 -2.38 -5.85
CA ALA A 89 -5.60 -2.22 -6.20
C ALA A 89 -5.82 -1.32 -7.42
N SER A 90 -4.93 -0.36 -7.68
CA SER A 90 -5.01 0.49 -8.88
C SER A 90 -4.68 -0.24 -10.18
N GLN A 91 -4.00 -1.38 -10.10
CA GLN A 91 -3.47 -2.12 -11.25
C GLN A 91 -4.11 -3.50 -11.43
N CYS A 92 -4.79 -4.00 -10.39
CA CYS A 92 -5.35 -5.34 -10.33
C CYS A 92 -6.87 -5.31 -10.15
N GLN A 93 -7.56 -6.30 -10.69
CA GLN A 93 -8.95 -6.55 -10.35
C GLN A 93 -9.06 -7.08 -8.92
N GLN A 94 -10.22 -6.87 -8.29
CA GLN A 94 -10.50 -7.41 -6.96
C GLN A 94 -10.34 -8.94 -6.97
N PRO A 95 -9.54 -9.51 -6.05
CA PRO A 95 -9.36 -10.95 -5.98
C PRO A 95 -10.64 -11.63 -5.47
N ILE A 96 -10.81 -12.91 -5.80
CA ILE A 96 -11.87 -13.75 -5.25
C ILE A 96 -11.72 -13.89 -3.72
N ALA A 97 -12.82 -14.19 -3.03
CA ALA A 97 -12.88 -14.24 -1.57
C ALA A 97 -11.79 -15.12 -0.93
N SER A 98 -11.43 -16.26 -1.55
CA SER A 98 -10.39 -17.16 -1.04
C SER A 98 -8.99 -16.53 -1.01
N ASN A 99 -8.72 -15.56 -1.88
CA ASN A 99 -7.40 -14.93 -2.03
C ASN A 99 -7.36 -13.55 -1.36
N PHE A 100 -8.52 -13.00 -0.98
CA PHE A 100 -8.61 -11.67 -0.37
C PHE A 100 -7.86 -11.60 0.97
N SER A 101 -7.96 -12.63 1.81
CA SER A 101 -7.23 -12.71 3.09
C SER A 101 -5.70 -12.74 2.91
N VAL A 102 -5.22 -13.37 1.84
CA VAL A 102 -3.79 -13.42 1.51
C VAL A 102 -3.28 -12.04 1.13
N VAL A 103 -4.06 -11.29 0.36
CA VAL A 103 -3.72 -9.91 -0.03
C VAL A 103 -3.71 -8.96 1.17
N LEU A 104 -4.61 -9.15 2.14
CA LEU A 104 -4.67 -8.33 3.37
C LEU A 104 -3.71 -8.77 4.48
N LYS A 105 -3.08 -9.95 4.36
CA LYS A 105 -2.19 -10.48 5.40
C LYS A 105 -1.06 -9.52 5.78
N PRO A 106 -0.36 -8.83 4.84
CA PRO A 106 0.72 -7.92 5.20
C PRO A 106 0.29 -6.77 6.11
N ILE A 107 -0.87 -6.14 5.84
CA ILE A 107 -1.37 -5.07 6.72
C ILE A 107 -1.85 -5.62 8.05
N SER A 108 -2.52 -6.79 8.05
CA SER A 108 -2.93 -7.46 9.29
C SER A 108 -1.73 -7.76 10.19
N ASP A 109 -0.60 -8.19 9.63
CA ASP A 109 0.61 -8.46 10.40
C ASP A 109 1.20 -7.20 11.00
N GLN A 110 1.19 -6.10 10.26
CA GLN A 110 1.71 -4.84 10.75
C GLN A 110 0.83 -4.23 11.86
N ILE A 111 -0.49 -4.40 11.78
CA ILE A 111 -1.42 -4.08 12.88
C ILE A 111 -1.07 -4.88 14.14
N GLN A 112 -0.83 -6.19 13.99
CA GLN A 112 -0.42 -7.03 15.11
C GLN A 112 0.93 -6.60 15.70
N VAL A 113 1.89 -6.16 14.90
CA VAL A 113 3.17 -5.61 15.39
C VAL A 113 2.92 -4.38 16.27
N VAL A 114 2.07 -3.45 15.83
CA VAL A 114 1.72 -2.23 16.57
C VAL A 114 1.03 -2.58 17.89
N GLN A 115 0.05 -3.50 17.88
CA GLN A 115 -0.65 -3.93 19.09
C GLN A 115 0.30 -4.61 20.08
N ASN A 116 1.09 -5.57 19.61
CA ASN A 116 2.04 -6.32 20.45
C ASN A 116 3.12 -5.43 21.06
N PHE A 117 3.50 -4.33 20.39
CA PHE A 117 4.47 -3.39 20.95
C PHE A 117 3.95 -2.76 22.24
N ARG A 118 2.70 -2.30 22.25
CA ARG A 118 2.07 -1.76 23.46
C ARG A 118 1.97 -2.83 24.56
N GLU A 119 1.55 -4.05 24.20
CA GLU A 119 1.42 -5.17 25.15
C GLU A 119 2.74 -5.54 25.85
N LYS A 120 3.86 -5.45 25.12
CA LYS A 120 5.21 -5.69 25.67
C LYS A 120 5.76 -4.52 26.50
N ASN A 121 5.15 -3.34 26.39
CA ASN A 121 5.61 -2.10 27.03
C ASN A 121 4.58 -1.56 28.03
N ARG A 122 3.85 -2.44 28.73
CA ARG A 122 2.84 -2.07 29.75
C ARG A 122 3.37 -1.18 30.88
N GLY A 123 4.67 -1.25 31.18
CA GLY A 123 5.33 -0.41 32.18
C GLY A 123 5.86 0.93 31.65
N SER A 124 5.63 1.26 30.38
CA SER A 124 6.14 2.52 29.80
C SER A 124 5.49 3.74 30.47
N LYS A 125 6.29 4.77 30.75
CA LYS A 125 5.77 6.09 31.17
C LYS A 125 4.87 6.74 30.11
N PHE A 126 4.94 6.27 28.86
CA PHE A 126 4.11 6.71 27.74
C PHE A 126 2.96 5.75 27.44
N PHE A 127 2.57 4.87 28.37
CA PHE A 127 1.56 3.84 28.14
C PHE A 127 0.25 4.34 27.53
N ASN A 128 -0.20 5.55 27.88
CA ASN A 128 -1.39 6.15 27.27
C ASN A 128 -1.18 6.44 25.78
N HIS A 129 -0.02 6.95 25.37
CA HIS A 129 0.31 7.18 23.96
C HIS A 129 0.31 5.86 23.20
N LEU A 130 0.93 4.82 23.77
CA LEU A 130 0.96 3.49 23.15
C LEU A 130 -0.44 2.89 23.05
N SER A 131 -1.28 3.07 24.08
CA SER A 131 -2.66 2.58 24.08
C SER A 131 -3.52 3.31 23.06
N THR A 132 -3.39 4.63 22.92
CA THR A 132 -4.11 5.39 21.89
C THR A 132 -3.84 4.90 20.47
N VAL A 133 -2.64 4.37 20.21
CA VAL A 133 -2.25 3.86 18.89
C VAL A 133 -2.64 2.40 18.68
N SER A 134 -2.70 1.58 19.74
CA SER A 134 -2.96 0.14 19.63
C SER A 134 -4.44 -0.26 19.61
N GLU A 135 -5.31 0.54 20.21
CA GLU A 135 -6.77 0.32 20.26
C GLU A 135 -7.47 0.82 19.00
#